data_AF-A0A502FV02-F1
#
_entry.id   AF-A0A502FV02-F1
#
_cell.length_a   1.000
_cell.length_b   1.000
_cell.length_c   1.000
_cell.angle_alpha   90.00
_cell.angle_beta   90.00
_cell.angle_gamma   90.00
#
_symmetry.space_group_name_H-M   'P 1'
#
loop_
_entity.id
_entity.type
_entity.pdbx_description
1 polymer ?
#
loop_
_entity_poly.entity_id
_entity_poly.type
_entity_poly.pdbx_seq_one_letter_code
_entity_poly.pdbx_strand_id
1 'polypeptide(L)'
;MALDTTEERSGAMEAGSAGGALRLQRVPLDRPAALRDLYWRAGRDGRPAPEAVAPGARGGLRVEAGATAAFDTYFGAFFEHHWRRHTPLTAFSLSVEVEGRARLMLWRLTTHGEEPMLLHDGTAEGRAEIAIPQDAANFRQAGMVWFELTALDGPAVLHSAEWLAPGAAPRPVGLAVVICTFNREDDLAKVLAEVAGDPELRAEGRGLERVFVVNQGRPGLLGHPGIAPQAARLEGVLRVVEQGNFGGAGGFGRGLLEALDDPAVTHVAFIDDDVRLEPESLLRMASFFAVSEGQECLGGQMLDGIRPTTLYEGGAIVRDNWAVHALSHQLDLRSRAVLAGLLEVQAMHYNGWWCFAFPKRLVAEHGMPLPCFIRGDDLEWGLRLHDAGVPTVPLPGVSIWHEPFYMKRNGWQIYYETRNTLICAALHMNFAPRHAATQVLSQLMTYLLTYRYYAAALVIRGVEDFLRGPAILDEDPAALHASLGELRLLHPEGSVPRERVLWDASLAEVPRSRRRHGTALVKALWRNWSAPTGPEARPRRVPVRDLIWYRIPGSDAVALETYWDRELPVFRRDRARFRTLLRAGLRAVRALYRAAPGLRAEWRRERPRITSVAHWRAYLGLPPRG
;
A
#
# COMPACT_ATOMS: atom_id res chain seq x y z
N MET A 1 -69.02 -49.20 10.80
CA MET A 1 -68.67 -49.16 9.37
C MET A 1 -67.54 -48.13 9.24
N ALA A 2 -66.31 -48.62 9.01
CA ALA A 2 -65.04 -47.94 8.64
C ALA A 2 -64.66 -46.63 9.38
N LEU A 3 -63.64 -46.50 10.25
CA LEU A 3 -62.20 -46.87 10.26
C LEU A 3 -61.34 -46.26 9.15
N ASP A 4 -60.12 -45.85 9.58
CA ASP A 4 -58.92 -45.40 8.85
C ASP A 4 -58.83 -43.93 8.40
N THR A 5 -57.73 -43.17 8.55
CA THR A 5 -56.41 -43.32 9.20
C THR A 5 -55.76 -41.92 9.20
N THR A 6 -55.25 -41.45 10.34
CA THR A 6 -54.33 -40.29 10.40
C THR A 6 -52.92 -40.82 10.64
N GLU A 7 -52.09 -40.86 9.60
CA GLU A 7 -50.64 -41.12 9.72
C GLU A 7 -49.94 -39.87 10.28
N GLU A 8 -49.41 -39.99 11.49
CA GLU A 8 -48.32 -39.16 11.99
C GLU A 8 -47.07 -39.44 11.15
N ARG A 9 -46.65 -38.48 10.33
CA ARG A 9 -45.28 -38.43 9.81
C ARG A 9 -44.43 -37.58 10.74
N SER A 10 -43.62 -38.26 11.53
CA SER A 10 -42.44 -37.73 12.19
C SER A 10 -41.48 -37.13 11.16
N GLY A 11 -41.61 -35.82 10.91
CA GLY A 11 -40.60 -35.04 10.22
C GLY A 11 -39.50 -34.69 11.23
N ALA A 12 -38.38 -35.38 11.13
CA ALA A 12 -37.15 -35.01 11.81
C ALA A 12 -36.87 -33.52 11.54
N MET A 13 -36.90 -32.72 12.60
CA MET A 13 -36.20 -31.43 12.62
C MET A 13 -34.73 -31.74 12.31
N GLU A 14 -34.30 -31.43 11.09
CA GLU A 14 -32.88 -31.27 10.80
C GLU A 14 -32.35 -30.19 11.74
N ALA A 15 -31.62 -30.64 12.75
CA ALA A 15 -30.81 -29.80 13.60
C ALA A 15 -29.86 -29.01 12.70
N GLY A 16 -30.02 -27.67 12.71
CA GLY A 16 -29.13 -26.74 12.05
C GLY A 16 -27.67 -27.05 12.38
N SER A 17 -26.83 -26.98 11.34
CA SER A 17 -25.41 -27.28 11.34
C SER A 17 -24.68 -26.96 12.64
N ALA A 18 -24.09 -27.99 13.26
CA ALA A 18 -23.05 -27.83 14.28
C ALA A 18 -21.93 -26.90 13.73
N GLY A 19 -21.59 -25.88 14.52
CA GLY A 19 -20.68 -24.79 14.11
C GLY A 19 -19.29 -25.28 13.71
N GLY A 20 -18.92 -25.07 12.44
CA GLY A 20 -17.55 -25.24 11.96
C GLY A 20 -16.64 -24.08 12.36
N ALA A 21 -15.33 -24.32 12.42
CA ALA A 21 -14.34 -23.27 12.68
C ALA A 21 -14.11 -22.40 11.43
N LEU A 22 -14.09 -21.08 11.59
CA LEU A 22 -13.77 -20.16 10.51
C LEU A 22 -12.26 -20.20 10.22
N ARG A 23 -11.85 -20.37 8.97
CA ARG A 23 -10.44 -20.22 8.60
C ARG A 23 -10.04 -18.76 8.51
N LEU A 24 -9.01 -18.38 9.25
CA LEU A 24 -8.45 -17.02 9.26
C LEU A 24 -7.30 -16.89 8.26
N GLN A 25 -6.42 -17.88 8.21
CA GLN A 25 -5.20 -17.85 7.42
C GLN A 25 -4.82 -19.27 7.01
N ARG A 26 -4.53 -19.48 5.72
CA ARG A 26 -3.80 -20.65 5.22
C ARG A 26 -2.31 -20.33 5.20
N VAL A 27 -1.49 -21.35 5.39
CA VAL A 27 -0.04 -21.27 5.26
C VAL A 27 0.37 -21.77 3.87
N PRO A 28 0.82 -20.91 2.95
CA PRO A 28 1.26 -21.35 1.62
C PRO A 28 2.52 -22.22 1.68
N LEU A 29 2.54 -23.33 0.94
CA LEU A 29 3.59 -24.35 1.00
C LEU A 29 4.36 -24.57 -0.33
N ASP A 30 3.97 -23.85 -1.38
CA ASP A 30 4.38 -24.08 -2.77
C ASP A 30 5.15 -22.90 -3.39
N ARG A 31 5.53 -21.92 -2.57
CA ARG A 31 6.12 -20.67 -3.03
C ARG A 31 7.57 -20.86 -3.52
N PRO A 32 8.02 -20.07 -4.52
CA PRO A 32 9.35 -20.21 -5.12
C PRO A 32 10.50 -20.08 -4.12
N ALA A 33 11.61 -20.77 -4.39
CA ALA A 33 12.79 -20.78 -3.51
C ALA A 33 13.31 -19.37 -3.15
N ALA A 34 13.25 -18.41 -4.08
CA ALA A 34 13.69 -17.03 -3.86
C ALA A 34 12.88 -16.27 -2.79
N LEU A 35 11.69 -16.74 -2.42
CA LEU A 35 10.81 -16.13 -1.43
C LEU A 35 10.64 -16.99 -0.18
N ARG A 36 11.25 -18.17 -0.14
CA ARG A 36 11.04 -19.22 0.86
C ARG A 36 11.13 -18.67 2.29
N ASP A 37 12.12 -17.84 2.58
CA ASP A 37 12.37 -17.28 3.92
C ASP A 37 11.22 -16.41 4.49
N LEU A 38 10.24 -16.05 3.66
CA LEU A 38 9.02 -15.36 4.06
C LEU A 38 7.87 -16.31 4.42
N TYR A 39 7.97 -17.60 4.08
CA TYR A 39 6.91 -18.60 4.30
C TYR A 39 7.36 -19.71 5.23
N TRP A 40 8.57 -20.27 5.06
CA TRP A 40 9.14 -21.25 5.96
C TRP A 40 10.67 -21.24 5.93
N ARG A 41 11.31 -21.82 6.95
CA ARG A 41 12.76 -21.96 7.07
C ARG A 41 13.14 -23.40 7.38
N ALA A 42 14.36 -23.76 7.03
CA ALA A 42 14.96 -24.99 7.52
C ALA A 42 15.27 -24.85 9.03
N GLY A 43 15.28 -25.98 9.73
CA GLY A 43 15.79 -26.07 11.10
C GLY A 43 17.24 -25.57 11.22
N ARG A 44 17.64 -25.20 12.45
CA ARG A 44 19.02 -24.79 12.76
C ARG A 44 20.01 -25.95 12.84
N ASP A 45 19.57 -27.15 12.50
CA ASP A 45 20.29 -28.42 12.63
C ASP A 45 21.20 -28.76 11.43
N GLY A 46 21.30 -27.87 10.44
CA GLY A 46 22.18 -28.02 9.28
C GLY A 46 21.71 -29.09 8.28
N ARG A 47 20.46 -29.55 8.40
CA ARG A 47 19.87 -30.58 7.54
C ARG A 47 19.30 -29.99 6.24
N PRO A 48 18.98 -30.84 5.23
CA PRO A 48 18.40 -30.37 3.98
C PRO A 48 17.16 -29.51 4.21
N ALA A 49 17.05 -28.42 3.45
CA ALA A 49 15.91 -27.53 3.55
C ALA A 49 14.64 -28.22 3.05
N PRO A 50 13.48 -27.99 3.68
CA PRO A 50 12.20 -28.50 3.19
C PRO A 50 11.93 -28.10 1.73
N GLU A 51 11.39 -29.02 0.94
CA GLU A 51 11.14 -28.85 -0.50
C GLU A 51 9.65 -28.91 -0.82
N ALA A 52 9.18 -27.98 -1.65
CA ALA A 52 7.80 -27.99 -2.12
C ALA A 52 7.58 -29.17 -3.07
N VAL A 53 6.53 -29.95 -2.82
CA VAL A 53 6.10 -31.06 -3.66
C VAL A 53 5.22 -30.51 -4.79
N ALA A 54 5.45 -30.99 -6.02
CA ALA A 54 4.71 -30.54 -7.18
C ALA A 54 3.18 -30.75 -7.01
N PRO A 55 2.34 -29.84 -7.54
CA PRO A 55 0.88 -29.86 -7.31
C PRO A 55 0.15 -31.15 -7.73
N GLY A 56 0.73 -31.95 -8.63
CA GLY A 56 0.08 -33.12 -9.22
C GLY A 56 -0.15 -34.32 -8.29
N ALA A 57 0.52 -34.39 -7.13
CA ALA A 57 0.45 -35.54 -6.22
C ALA A 57 -0.44 -35.32 -4.98
N ARG A 58 -1.22 -34.21 -4.93
CA ARG A 58 -1.69 -33.55 -3.69
C ARG A 58 -0.49 -32.81 -3.09
N GLY A 59 -0.28 -31.57 -3.57
CA GLY A 59 0.88 -30.74 -3.23
C GLY A 59 1.12 -30.61 -1.71
N GLY A 60 2.28 -30.10 -1.33
CA GLY A 60 2.65 -29.97 0.07
C GLY A 60 4.12 -29.61 0.26
N LEU A 61 4.58 -29.61 1.51
CA LEU A 61 5.97 -29.40 1.87
C LEU A 61 6.58 -30.71 2.38
N ARG A 62 7.55 -31.24 1.64
CA ARG A 62 8.28 -32.44 2.03
C ARG A 62 9.43 -32.08 2.98
N VAL A 63 9.51 -32.81 4.08
CA VAL A 63 10.52 -32.68 5.12
C VAL A 63 11.22 -34.03 5.26
N GLU A 64 12.54 -34.06 5.03
CA GLU A 64 13.33 -35.29 5.15
C GLU A 64 13.47 -35.77 6.59
N ALA A 65 13.73 -37.06 6.79
CA ALA A 65 13.80 -37.67 8.12
C ALA A 65 14.75 -36.89 9.07
N GLY A 66 14.20 -36.50 10.21
CA GLY A 66 14.82 -35.67 11.25
C GLY A 66 15.15 -34.23 10.86
N ALA A 67 14.83 -33.77 9.64
CA ALA A 67 14.85 -32.36 9.28
C ALA A 67 13.62 -31.63 9.83
N THR A 68 13.73 -30.30 9.96
CA THR A 68 12.65 -29.46 10.51
C THR A 68 12.26 -28.36 9.53
N ALA A 69 10.95 -28.15 9.38
CA ALA A 69 10.36 -26.97 8.76
C ALA A 69 9.83 -26.03 9.85
N ALA A 70 10.33 -24.79 9.89
CA ALA A 70 9.90 -23.76 10.83
C ALA A 70 9.10 -22.66 10.12
N PHE A 71 7.98 -22.25 10.72
CA PHE A 71 7.06 -21.26 10.15
C PHE A 71 7.10 -19.92 10.91
N ASP A 72 8.22 -19.59 11.55
CA ASP A 72 8.49 -18.32 12.24
C ASP A 72 8.79 -17.16 11.26
N THR A 73 7.96 -17.05 10.23
CA THR A 73 8.15 -16.20 9.05
C THR A 73 6.97 -15.26 8.85
N TYR A 74 7.14 -14.26 7.98
CA TYR A 74 6.15 -13.21 7.78
C TYR A 74 4.78 -13.72 7.28
N PHE A 75 4.74 -14.68 6.35
CA PHE A 75 3.51 -15.30 5.87
C PHE A 75 3.17 -16.62 6.59
N GLY A 76 4.15 -17.32 7.18
CA GLY A 76 3.93 -18.59 7.84
C GLY A 76 3.33 -18.45 9.25
N ALA A 77 3.76 -17.42 9.98
CA ALA A 77 3.30 -17.19 11.34
C ALA A 77 1.90 -16.56 11.39
N PHE A 78 1.22 -16.73 12.52
CA PHE A 78 -0.06 -16.11 12.83
C PHE A 78 0.11 -15.03 13.89
N PHE A 79 -0.16 -13.78 13.50
CA PHE A 79 -0.04 -12.61 14.38
C PHE A 79 -1.30 -12.44 15.25
N GLU A 80 -1.55 -13.40 16.15
CA GLU A 80 -2.78 -13.44 16.98
C GLU A 80 -3.02 -12.13 17.77
N HIS A 81 -1.96 -11.40 18.12
CA HIS A 81 -2.07 -10.10 18.78
C HIS A 81 -2.97 -9.13 18.00
N HIS A 82 -2.79 -9.02 16.68
CA HIS A 82 -3.58 -8.12 15.84
C HIS A 82 -5.04 -8.57 15.74
N TRP A 83 -5.27 -9.87 15.60
CA TRP A 83 -6.62 -10.44 15.56
C TRP A 83 -7.37 -10.21 16.87
N ARG A 84 -6.76 -10.49 18.02
CA ARG A 84 -7.37 -10.24 19.34
C ARG A 84 -7.60 -8.76 19.62
N ARG A 85 -6.78 -7.87 19.05
CA ARG A 85 -6.87 -6.43 19.27
C ARG A 85 -8.04 -5.79 18.52
N HIS A 86 -8.40 -6.33 17.36
CA HIS A 86 -9.32 -5.73 16.39
C HIS A 86 -10.53 -6.60 16.04
N THR A 87 -10.73 -7.71 16.74
CA THR A 87 -11.86 -8.62 16.54
C THR A 87 -12.30 -9.18 17.90
N PRO A 88 -13.54 -9.68 18.04
CA PRO A 88 -14.03 -10.28 19.28
C PRO A 88 -13.53 -11.71 19.49
N LEU A 89 -12.59 -12.21 18.67
CA LEU A 89 -12.12 -13.58 18.73
C LEU A 89 -11.30 -13.86 20.00
N THR A 90 -11.68 -14.93 20.71
CA THR A 90 -11.04 -15.38 21.95
C THR A 90 -10.28 -16.69 21.80
N ALA A 91 -10.66 -17.53 20.82
CA ALA A 91 -10.12 -18.85 20.59
C ALA A 91 -9.50 -18.95 19.19
N PHE A 92 -8.37 -19.66 19.11
CA PHE A 92 -7.71 -20.00 17.86
C PHE A 92 -7.23 -21.44 17.90
N SER A 93 -7.13 -22.08 16.74
CA SER A 93 -6.48 -23.39 16.58
C SER A 93 -5.63 -23.44 15.32
N LEU A 94 -4.65 -24.35 15.31
CA LEU A 94 -3.90 -24.75 14.13
C LEU A 94 -4.42 -26.11 13.67
N SER A 95 -4.86 -26.21 12.41
CA SER A 95 -5.16 -27.49 11.76
C SER A 95 -4.06 -27.83 10.77
N VAL A 96 -3.55 -29.05 10.80
CA VAL A 96 -2.57 -29.57 9.84
C VAL A 96 -2.99 -30.92 9.28
N GLU A 97 -2.57 -31.22 8.06
CA GLU A 97 -2.67 -32.55 7.45
C GLU A 97 -1.27 -33.03 7.06
N VAL A 98 -0.81 -34.11 7.70
CA VAL A 98 0.56 -34.63 7.56
C VAL A 98 0.52 -36.08 7.07
N GLU A 99 1.23 -36.37 5.99
CA GLU A 99 1.57 -37.73 5.59
C GLU A 99 2.91 -38.14 6.21
N GLY A 100 2.96 -39.34 6.80
CA GLY A 100 4.09 -39.79 7.60
C GLY A 100 4.05 -39.24 9.03
N ARG A 101 4.93 -39.75 9.88
CA ARG A 101 4.98 -39.40 11.30
C ARG A 101 5.93 -38.23 11.54
N ALA A 102 5.41 -37.14 12.12
CA ALA A 102 6.19 -35.95 12.43
C ALA A 102 5.94 -35.44 13.84
N ARG A 103 6.96 -34.85 14.48
CA ARG A 103 6.80 -34.04 15.69
C ARG A 103 6.30 -32.66 15.30
N LEU A 104 5.29 -32.19 16.00
CA LEU A 104 4.67 -30.89 15.81
C LEU A 104 4.81 -30.06 17.08
N MET A 105 5.51 -28.93 16.97
CA MET A 105 5.71 -28.00 18.07
C MET A 105 5.04 -26.68 17.76
N LEU A 106 4.34 -26.09 18.74
CA LEU A 106 3.71 -24.79 18.61
C LEU A 106 4.40 -23.79 19.54
N TRP A 107 4.77 -22.64 19.01
CA TRP A 107 5.55 -21.63 19.70
C TRP A 107 4.84 -20.28 19.68
N ARG A 108 5.08 -19.46 20.70
CA ARG A 108 4.57 -18.08 20.80
C ARG A 108 5.69 -17.11 21.17
N LEU A 109 5.74 -15.98 20.52
CA LEU A 109 6.60 -14.85 20.86
C LEU A 109 5.73 -13.62 21.15
N THR A 110 5.82 -13.08 22.37
CA THR A 110 5.00 -11.94 22.82
C THR A 110 5.71 -10.61 22.57
N THR A 111 4.99 -9.50 22.71
CA THR A 111 5.53 -8.14 22.56
C THR A 111 6.61 -7.77 23.59
N HIS A 112 6.71 -8.50 24.70
CA HIS A 112 7.62 -8.23 25.81
C HIS A 112 8.63 -9.34 26.09
N GLY A 113 8.48 -10.51 25.43
CA GLY A 113 9.39 -11.63 25.59
C GLY A 113 10.56 -11.53 24.61
N GLU A 114 11.79 -11.69 25.11
CA GLU A 114 12.95 -11.90 24.24
C GLU A 114 13.00 -13.36 23.72
N GLU A 115 12.40 -14.30 24.47
CA GLU A 115 12.44 -15.74 24.19
C GLU A 115 11.06 -16.32 23.81
N PRO A 116 10.99 -17.19 22.78
CA PRO A 116 9.80 -17.97 22.45
C PRO A 116 9.32 -18.90 23.57
N MET A 117 8.01 -19.00 23.75
CA MET A 117 7.34 -19.94 24.64
C MET A 117 6.82 -21.15 23.87
N LEU A 118 7.09 -22.36 24.36
CA LEU A 118 6.53 -23.60 23.82
C LEU A 118 5.09 -23.80 24.35
N LEU A 119 4.12 -23.85 23.44
CA LEU A 119 2.69 -24.01 23.75
C LEU A 119 2.22 -25.46 23.59
N HIS A 120 2.80 -26.19 22.64
CA HIS A 120 2.46 -27.57 22.35
C HIS A 120 3.69 -28.33 21.86
N ASP A 121 3.79 -29.59 22.25
CA ASP A 121 4.80 -30.53 21.78
C ASP A 121 4.16 -31.91 21.68
N GLY A 122 3.98 -32.38 20.45
CA GLY A 122 3.26 -33.61 20.17
C GLY A 122 3.73 -34.28 18.89
N THR A 123 3.09 -35.39 18.55
CA THR A 123 3.29 -36.08 17.27
C THR A 123 2.01 -35.99 16.45
N ALA A 124 2.14 -35.79 15.14
CA ALA A 124 1.05 -35.78 14.19
C ALA A 124 1.31 -36.83 13.09
N GLU A 125 0.26 -37.56 12.73
CA GLU A 125 0.16 -38.46 11.59
C GLU A 125 -1.30 -38.38 11.11
N GLY A 126 -1.52 -37.97 9.87
CA GLY A 126 -2.83 -37.59 9.35
C GLY A 126 -3.26 -36.19 9.78
N ARG A 127 -4.56 -36.00 9.97
CA ARG A 127 -5.14 -34.70 10.36
C ARG A 127 -5.01 -34.48 11.86
N ALA A 128 -4.45 -33.34 12.26
CA ALA A 128 -4.37 -32.91 13.65
C ALA A 128 -4.87 -31.47 13.81
N GLU A 129 -5.55 -31.19 14.91
CA GLU A 129 -5.95 -29.84 15.30
C GLU A 129 -5.46 -29.54 16.72
N ILE A 130 -4.75 -28.43 16.87
CA ILE A 130 -4.15 -28.00 18.13
C ILE A 130 -4.78 -26.66 18.52
N ALA A 131 -5.50 -26.65 19.64
CA ALA A 131 -5.99 -25.41 20.23
C ALA A 131 -4.83 -24.58 20.78
N ILE A 132 -4.82 -23.28 20.50
CA ILE A 132 -3.89 -22.33 21.12
C ILE A 132 -4.40 -22.08 22.55
N PRO A 133 -3.61 -22.32 23.61
CA PRO A 133 -4.03 -22.09 24.98
C PRO A 133 -4.54 -20.66 25.18
N GLN A 134 -5.75 -20.57 25.75
CA GLN A 134 -6.37 -19.32 26.13
C GLN A 134 -5.81 -18.89 27.49
N ASP A 135 -4.70 -18.16 27.51
CA ASP A 135 -4.25 -17.47 28.72
C ASP A 135 -5.16 -16.22 28.90
N ALA A 136 -6.41 -16.47 29.28
CA ALA A 136 -7.57 -15.63 29.08
C ALA A 136 -7.67 -14.35 29.94
N ALA A 137 -6.57 -13.68 30.29
CA ALA A 137 -6.66 -12.45 31.11
C ALA A 137 -5.72 -11.30 30.73
N ASN A 138 -4.71 -11.50 29.86
CA ASN A 138 -3.74 -10.44 29.61
C ASN A 138 -3.39 -10.32 28.11
N PHE A 139 -3.91 -9.28 27.46
CA PHE A 139 -3.54 -8.91 26.08
C PHE A 139 -2.02 -8.73 25.87
N ARG A 140 -1.26 -8.49 26.96
CA ARG A 140 0.21 -8.43 26.96
C ARG A 140 0.89 -9.79 26.72
N GLN A 141 0.13 -10.88 26.73
CA GLN A 141 0.62 -12.24 26.45
C GLN A 141 0.25 -12.72 25.04
N ALA A 142 -0.57 -11.98 24.28
CA ALA A 142 -0.80 -12.27 22.88
C ALA A 142 0.43 -11.87 22.05
N GLY A 143 0.70 -12.62 20.98
CA GLY A 143 1.92 -12.42 20.20
C GLY A 143 1.85 -12.90 18.77
N MET A 144 3.00 -13.33 18.25
CA MET A 144 3.13 -14.11 17.02
C MET A 144 3.20 -15.59 17.41
N VAL A 145 2.37 -16.42 16.80
CA VAL A 145 2.36 -17.87 16.98
C VAL A 145 2.83 -18.53 15.69
N TRP A 146 3.64 -19.58 15.79
CA TRP A 146 4.03 -20.41 14.66
C TRP A 146 4.19 -21.86 15.08
N PHE A 147 4.34 -22.74 14.11
CA PHE A 147 4.65 -24.14 14.35
C PHE A 147 5.98 -24.55 13.71
N GLU A 148 6.53 -25.64 14.22
CA GLU A 148 7.66 -26.37 13.66
C GLU A 148 7.23 -27.82 13.44
N LEU A 149 7.61 -28.37 12.28
CA LEU A 149 7.33 -29.75 11.92
C LEU A 149 8.65 -30.48 11.65
N THR A 150 8.95 -31.48 12.47
CA THR A 150 10.15 -32.33 12.35
C THR A 150 9.76 -33.73 11.93
N ALA A 151 10.20 -34.21 10.78
CA ALA A 151 9.92 -35.57 10.35
C ALA A 151 10.65 -36.58 11.26
N LEU A 152 10.01 -37.67 11.67
CA LEU A 152 10.59 -38.61 12.64
C LEU A 152 11.16 -39.85 11.96
N ASP A 153 10.35 -40.88 11.80
CA ASP A 153 10.76 -42.23 11.40
C ASP A 153 11.16 -42.31 9.91
N GLY A 154 10.71 -41.36 9.11
CA GLY A 154 10.95 -41.25 7.67
C GLY A 154 10.65 -39.83 7.18
N PRO A 155 10.68 -39.58 5.87
CA PRO A 155 10.22 -38.30 5.34
C PRO A 155 8.74 -38.08 5.65
N ALA A 156 8.36 -36.84 5.93
CA ALA A 156 6.98 -36.43 6.13
C ALA A 156 6.58 -35.40 5.07
N VAL A 157 5.30 -35.34 4.71
CA VAL A 157 4.75 -34.33 3.80
C VAL A 157 3.64 -33.58 4.51
N LEU A 158 3.80 -32.27 4.67
CA LEU A 158 2.75 -31.37 5.14
C LEU A 158 1.88 -30.97 3.94
N HIS A 159 0.65 -31.46 3.87
CA HIS A 159 -0.28 -31.14 2.78
C HIS A 159 -1.00 -29.82 2.99
N SER A 160 -1.36 -29.51 4.23
CA SER A 160 -2.05 -28.26 4.57
C SER A 160 -1.74 -27.83 6.00
N ALA A 161 -1.75 -26.52 6.22
CA ALA A 161 -1.71 -25.89 7.53
C ALA A 161 -2.59 -24.64 7.53
N GLU A 162 -3.50 -24.54 8.48
CA GLU A 162 -4.52 -23.50 8.56
C GLU A 162 -4.71 -23.01 9.99
N TRP A 163 -4.76 -21.70 10.17
CA TRP A 163 -5.15 -21.05 11.41
C TRP A 163 -6.66 -20.79 11.41
N LEU A 164 -7.33 -21.28 12.43
CA LEU A 164 -8.78 -21.30 12.54
C LEU A 164 -9.24 -20.50 13.77
N ALA A 165 -10.49 -20.06 13.74
CA ALA A 165 -11.23 -19.49 14.86
C ALA A 165 -12.45 -20.38 15.19
N PRO A 166 -12.28 -21.33 16.12
CA PRO A 166 -13.39 -22.17 16.57
C PRO A 166 -14.51 -21.33 17.20
N GLY A 167 -15.75 -21.62 16.83
CA GLY A 167 -16.93 -20.92 17.37
C GLY A 167 -17.13 -19.48 16.88
N ALA A 168 -16.33 -19.00 15.91
CA ALA A 168 -16.55 -17.71 15.29
C ALA A 168 -17.86 -17.72 14.48
N ALA A 169 -18.61 -16.63 14.57
CA ALA A 169 -19.80 -16.39 13.75
C ALA A 169 -19.44 -15.37 12.64
N PRO A 170 -19.02 -15.83 11.45
CA PRO A 170 -18.63 -14.93 10.37
C PRO A 170 -19.85 -14.16 9.83
N ARG A 171 -19.66 -12.86 9.59
CA ARG A 171 -20.58 -12.05 8.80
C ARG A 171 -20.31 -12.27 7.31
N PRO A 172 -21.31 -12.16 6.43
CA PRO A 172 -21.11 -12.23 5.00
C PRO A 172 -20.12 -11.16 4.51
N VAL A 173 -19.17 -11.58 3.68
CA VAL A 173 -18.19 -10.69 3.03
C VAL A 173 -18.18 -10.97 1.54
N GLY A 174 -18.67 -10.00 0.77
CA GLY A 174 -18.34 -9.85 -0.65
C GLY A 174 -17.26 -8.78 -0.83
N LEU A 175 -16.02 -9.19 -0.99
CA LEU A 175 -14.85 -8.34 -1.28
C LEU A 175 -14.77 -8.09 -2.78
N ALA A 176 -14.70 -6.82 -3.18
CA ALA A 176 -14.36 -6.44 -4.53
C ALA A 176 -12.92 -5.93 -4.59
N VAL A 177 -12.10 -6.48 -5.48
CA VAL A 177 -10.80 -5.90 -5.81
C VAL A 177 -11.01 -4.84 -6.89
N VAL A 178 -10.46 -3.64 -6.70
CA VAL A 178 -10.48 -2.57 -7.70
C VAL A 178 -9.05 -2.29 -8.13
N ILE A 179 -8.79 -2.41 -9.42
CA ILE A 179 -7.50 -2.17 -10.06
C ILE A 179 -7.68 -1.06 -11.09
N CYS A 180 -6.87 -0.02 -11.01
CA CYS A 180 -6.78 1.04 -12.02
C CYS A 180 -5.60 0.74 -12.94
N THR A 181 -5.78 0.83 -14.26
CA THR A 181 -4.67 0.64 -15.21
C THR A 181 -4.59 1.72 -16.29
N PHE A 182 -3.37 2.01 -16.75
CA PHE A 182 -3.10 2.93 -17.86
C PHE A 182 -1.93 2.44 -18.70
N ASN A 183 -2.21 1.71 -19.79
CA ASN A 183 -1.22 1.17 -20.73
C ASN A 183 -0.14 0.28 -20.06
N ARG A 184 -0.57 -0.60 -19.15
CA ARG A 184 0.27 -1.58 -18.42
C ARG A 184 -0.31 -2.99 -18.52
N GLU A 185 -0.73 -3.35 -19.72
CA GLU A 185 -1.49 -4.57 -19.98
C GLU A 185 -0.71 -5.84 -19.57
N ASP A 186 0.61 -5.84 -19.71
CA ASP A 186 1.49 -6.95 -19.29
C ASP A 186 1.62 -7.10 -17.76
N ASP A 187 1.63 -5.99 -17.02
CA ASP A 187 1.70 -6.03 -15.56
C ASP A 187 0.36 -6.47 -14.97
N LEU A 188 -0.74 -5.89 -15.48
CA LEU A 188 -2.09 -6.30 -15.11
C LEU A 188 -2.34 -7.78 -15.40
N ALA A 189 -1.85 -8.30 -16.53
CA ALA A 189 -1.99 -9.72 -16.88
C ALA A 189 -1.39 -10.64 -15.80
N LYS A 190 -0.27 -10.24 -15.17
CA LYS A 190 0.36 -11.01 -14.08
C LYS A 190 -0.51 -11.00 -12.82
N VAL A 191 -1.04 -9.83 -12.43
CA VAL A 191 -1.94 -9.70 -11.27
C VAL A 191 -3.20 -10.55 -11.47
N LEU A 192 -3.83 -10.48 -12.65
CA LEU A 192 -5.00 -11.30 -12.97
C LEU A 192 -4.68 -12.80 -13.01
N ALA A 193 -3.47 -13.18 -13.45
CA ALA A 193 -3.03 -14.56 -13.42
C ALA A 193 -2.84 -15.09 -11.98
N GLU A 194 -2.38 -14.25 -11.05
CA GLU A 194 -2.26 -14.60 -9.62
C GLU A 194 -3.65 -14.78 -8.99
N VAL A 195 -4.60 -13.89 -9.28
CA VAL A 195 -5.99 -14.04 -8.81
C VAL A 195 -6.66 -15.28 -9.42
N ALA A 196 -6.55 -15.48 -10.73
CA ALA A 196 -7.13 -16.64 -11.41
C ALA A 196 -6.46 -17.96 -11.00
N GLY A 197 -5.17 -17.89 -10.64
CA GLY A 197 -4.31 -18.98 -10.21
C GLY A 197 -4.73 -19.62 -8.90
N ASP A 198 -5.31 -18.87 -7.98
CA ASP A 198 -5.78 -19.39 -6.70
C ASP A 198 -7.26 -19.83 -6.79
N PRO A 199 -7.55 -21.15 -6.73
CA PRO A 199 -8.93 -21.63 -6.79
C PRO A 199 -9.76 -21.21 -5.58
N GLU A 200 -9.15 -20.92 -4.43
CA GLU A 200 -9.88 -20.58 -3.22
C GLU A 200 -10.45 -19.16 -3.27
N LEU A 201 -9.80 -18.23 -3.97
CA LEU A 201 -10.37 -16.92 -4.23
C LEU A 201 -11.63 -17.02 -5.08
N ARG A 202 -11.73 -18.02 -5.95
CA ARG A 202 -12.88 -18.20 -6.86
C ARG A 202 -13.97 -19.11 -6.28
N ALA A 203 -13.75 -19.70 -5.10
CA ALA A 203 -14.71 -20.57 -4.46
C ALA A 203 -15.84 -19.74 -3.83
N GLU A 204 -17.08 -20.19 -4.00
CA GLU A 204 -18.26 -19.53 -3.47
C GLU A 204 -18.16 -19.36 -1.94
N GLY A 205 -18.54 -18.18 -1.44
CA GLY A 205 -18.52 -17.87 -0.01
C GLY A 205 -17.12 -17.67 0.61
N ARG A 206 -16.04 -17.62 -0.19
CA ARG A 206 -14.66 -17.43 0.31
C ARG A 206 -14.14 -15.99 0.26
N GLY A 207 -14.96 -15.06 -0.21
CA GLY A 207 -14.74 -13.64 0.03
C GLY A 207 -14.57 -12.80 -1.23
N LEU A 208 -14.01 -13.28 -2.34
CA LEU A 208 -13.86 -12.46 -3.56
C LEU A 208 -15.13 -12.52 -4.42
N GLU A 209 -15.85 -11.41 -4.48
CA GLU A 209 -17.11 -11.27 -5.23
C GLU A 209 -16.88 -10.68 -6.63
N ARG A 210 -16.01 -9.67 -6.74
CA ARG A 210 -15.71 -8.98 -7.99
C ARG A 210 -14.24 -8.62 -8.12
N VAL A 211 -13.78 -8.54 -9.37
CA VAL A 211 -12.56 -7.82 -9.74
C VAL A 211 -12.98 -6.74 -10.74
N PHE A 212 -12.95 -5.48 -10.32
CA PHE A 212 -13.15 -4.34 -11.21
C PHE A 212 -11.81 -3.86 -11.74
N VAL A 213 -11.63 -3.89 -13.05
CA VAL A 213 -10.48 -3.27 -13.71
C VAL A 213 -10.96 -2.04 -14.44
N VAL A 214 -10.52 -0.87 -13.99
CA VAL A 214 -10.80 0.40 -14.66
C VAL A 214 -9.64 0.74 -15.58
N ASN A 215 -9.84 0.50 -16.87
CA ASN A 215 -8.89 0.87 -17.91
C ASN A 215 -9.05 2.33 -18.28
N GLN A 216 -7.98 3.08 -18.12
CA GLN A 216 -7.88 4.51 -18.46
C GLN A 216 -6.96 4.75 -19.67
N GLY A 217 -6.39 3.67 -20.22
CA GLY A 217 -5.47 3.69 -21.35
C GLY A 217 -6.15 3.42 -22.69
N ARG A 218 -5.47 2.66 -23.54
CA ARG A 218 -6.04 2.22 -24.83
C ARG A 218 -7.20 1.25 -24.61
N PRO A 219 -8.32 1.40 -25.34
CA PRO A 219 -9.46 0.49 -25.20
C PRO A 219 -9.15 -0.90 -25.76
N GLY A 220 -9.94 -1.90 -25.35
CA GLY A 220 -9.83 -3.26 -25.87
C GLY A 220 -9.01 -4.19 -24.98
N LEU A 221 -9.00 -3.92 -23.67
CA LEU A 221 -8.16 -4.63 -22.70
C LEU A 221 -8.42 -6.14 -22.68
N LEU A 222 -9.68 -6.56 -22.86
CA LEU A 222 -10.07 -7.97 -22.91
C LEU A 222 -9.51 -8.72 -24.13
N GLY A 223 -9.08 -8.02 -25.17
CA GLY A 223 -8.43 -8.61 -26.35
C GLY A 223 -6.93 -8.83 -26.18
N HIS A 224 -6.32 -8.34 -25.10
CA HIS A 224 -4.89 -8.47 -24.89
C HIS A 224 -4.50 -9.95 -24.67
N PRO A 225 -3.48 -10.50 -25.37
CA PRO A 225 -3.11 -11.92 -25.29
C PRO A 225 -2.79 -12.44 -23.89
N GLY A 226 -2.23 -11.58 -23.02
CA GLY A 226 -1.96 -11.91 -21.61
C GLY A 226 -3.21 -11.87 -20.71
N ILE A 227 -4.23 -11.10 -21.07
CA ILE A 227 -5.42 -10.85 -20.23
C ILE A 227 -6.56 -11.78 -20.60
N ALA A 228 -6.80 -12.00 -21.90
CA ALA A 228 -7.93 -12.81 -22.37
C ALA A 228 -8.04 -14.20 -21.71
N PRO A 229 -6.94 -14.98 -21.52
CA PRO A 229 -7.02 -16.26 -20.84
C PRO A 229 -7.41 -16.14 -19.36
N GLN A 230 -6.98 -15.09 -18.67
CA GLN A 230 -7.31 -14.88 -17.26
C GLN A 230 -8.74 -14.37 -17.11
N ALA A 231 -9.21 -13.53 -18.04
CA ALA A 231 -10.59 -13.09 -18.10
C ALA A 231 -11.56 -14.26 -18.24
N ALA A 232 -11.25 -15.25 -19.09
CA ALA A 232 -12.04 -16.48 -19.22
C ALA A 232 -12.09 -17.28 -17.90
N ARG A 233 -10.98 -17.35 -17.16
CA ARG A 233 -10.93 -18.05 -15.85
C ARG A 233 -11.65 -17.30 -14.73
N LEU A 234 -11.87 -16.01 -14.91
CA LEU A 234 -12.54 -15.10 -13.97
C LEU A 234 -13.93 -14.68 -14.48
N GLU A 235 -14.52 -15.45 -15.39
CA GLU A 235 -15.88 -15.20 -15.89
C GLU A 235 -16.88 -15.09 -14.73
N GLY A 236 -17.76 -14.09 -14.79
CA GLY A 236 -18.69 -13.76 -13.70
C GLY A 236 -18.10 -12.95 -12.55
N VAL A 237 -16.77 -12.95 -12.39
CA VAL A 237 -16.06 -12.21 -11.33
C VAL A 237 -15.40 -10.94 -11.86
N LEU A 238 -14.70 -11.03 -13.00
CA LEU A 238 -14.00 -9.91 -13.63
C LEU A 238 -14.98 -9.00 -14.38
N ARG A 239 -14.88 -7.69 -14.12
CA ARG A 239 -15.57 -6.62 -14.84
C ARG A 239 -14.56 -5.57 -15.28
N VAL A 240 -14.44 -5.39 -16.59
CA VAL A 240 -13.58 -4.35 -17.17
C VAL A 240 -14.43 -3.13 -17.51
N VAL A 241 -13.98 -1.96 -17.07
CA VAL A 241 -14.58 -0.66 -17.36
C VAL A 241 -13.59 0.15 -18.17
N GLU A 242 -14.01 0.57 -19.36
CA GLU A 242 -13.23 1.43 -20.25
C GLU A 242 -13.62 2.90 -20.00
N GLN A 243 -12.66 3.78 -19.74
CA GLN A 243 -12.88 5.21 -19.55
C GLN A 243 -11.70 6.07 -20.02
N GLY A 244 -11.90 7.39 -20.05
CA GLY A 244 -10.81 8.36 -20.27
C GLY A 244 -9.81 8.41 -19.11
N ASN A 245 -8.72 9.15 -19.28
CA ASN A 245 -7.70 9.28 -18.24
C ASN A 245 -8.05 10.33 -17.19
N PHE A 246 -8.55 9.87 -16.05
CA PHE A 246 -8.82 10.66 -14.85
C PHE A 246 -7.78 10.41 -13.74
N GLY A 247 -6.65 9.78 -14.07
CA GLY A 247 -5.56 9.47 -13.15
C GLY A 247 -5.92 8.41 -12.10
N GLY A 248 -5.01 8.10 -11.19
CA GLY A 248 -5.22 7.10 -10.13
C GLY A 248 -6.50 7.33 -9.33
N ALA A 249 -6.75 8.58 -8.91
CA ALA A 249 -7.95 8.97 -8.17
C ALA A 249 -9.22 8.63 -8.96
N GLY A 250 -9.22 8.92 -10.26
CA GLY A 250 -10.34 8.65 -11.15
C GLY A 250 -10.59 7.17 -11.38
N GLY A 251 -9.53 6.37 -11.52
CA GLY A 251 -9.63 4.92 -11.70
C GLY A 251 -10.18 4.22 -10.46
N PHE A 252 -9.58 4.47 -9.29
CA PHE A 252 -10.08 3.93 -8.02
C PHE A 252 -11.47 4.47 -7.69
N GLY A 253 -11.73 5.76 -7.92
CA GLY A 253 -13.04 6.39 -7.74
C GLY A 253 -14.12 5.73 -8.61
N ARG A 254 -13.83 5.46 -9.88
CA ARG A 254 -14.75 4.73 -10.77
C ARG A 254 -15.03 3.33 -10.25
N GLY A 255 -13.98 2.55 -9.95
CA GLY A 255 -14.17 1.17 -9.48
C GLY A 255 -14.92 1.09 -8.15
N LEU A 256 -14.74 2.09 -7.29
CA LEU A 256 -15.53 2.24 -6.07
C LEU A 256 -17.01 2.52 -6.36
N LEU A 257 -17.34 3.35 -7.36
CA LEU A 257 -18.74 3.54 -7.78
C LEU A 257 -19.37 2.24 -8.28
N GLU A 258 -18.66 1.46 -9.09
CA GLU A 258 -19.14 0.15 -9.56
C GLU A 258 -19.40 -0.82 -8.39
N ALA A 259 -18.51 -0.82 -7.38
CA ALA A 259 -18.68 -1.59 -6.15
C ALA A 259 -19.86 -1.12 -5.27
N LEU A 260 -20.18 0.19 -5.28
CA LEU A 260 -21.34 0.73 -4.57
C LEU A 260 -22.67 0.39 -5.26
N ASP A 261 -22.63 0.16 -6.56
CA ASP A 261 -23.80 -0.24 -7.36
C ASP A 261 -24.07 -1.74 -7.29
N ASP A 262 -23.06 -2.57 -7.03
CA ASP A 262 -23.22 -4.02 -6.89
C ASP A 262 -23.66 -4.41 -5.45
N PRO A 263 -24.88 -4.95 -5.25
CA PRO A 263 -25.39 -5.30 -3.92
C PRO A 263 -24.66 -6.49 -3.28
N ALA A 264 -23.99 -7.34 -4.07
CA ALA A 264 -23.23 -8.47 -3.53
C ALA A 264 -21.91 -8.02 -2.89
N VAL A 265 -21.40 -6.84 -3.29
CA VAL A 265 -20.19 -6.27 -2.71
C VAL A 265 -20.50 -5.62 -1.37
N THR A 266 -19.64 -5.84 -0.38
CA THR A 266 -19.72 -5.29 0.99
C THR A 266 -18.43 -4.57 1.39
N HIS A 267 -17.29 -5.02 0.86
CA HIS A 267 -15.96 -4.50 1.13
C HIS A 267 -15.23 -4.27 -0.19
N VAL A 268 -14.29 -3.33 -0.22
CA VAL A 268 -13.47 -3.00 -1.39
C VAL A 268 -12.01 -3.12 -0.99
N ALA A 269 -11.17 -3.67 -1.87
CA ALA A 269 -9.72 -3.64 -1.78
C ALA A 269 -9.14 -2.93 -3.01
N PHE A 270 -8.46 -1.80 -2.79
CA PHE A 270 -7.66 -1.11 -3.80
C PHE A 270 -6.30 -1.79 -3.95
N ILE A 271 -5.92 -2.08 -5.20
CA ILE A 271 -4.64 -2.70 -5.56
C ILE A 271 -4.13 -2.04 -6.85
N ASP A 272 -2.83 -1.74 -6.90
CA ASP A 272 -2.18 -1.22 -8.11
C ASP A 272 -2.04 -2.32 -9.19
N ASP A 273 -1.88 -1.92 -10.46
CA ASP A 273 -1.74 -2.85 -11.59
C ASP A 273 -0.31 -3.38 -11.80
N ASP A 274 0.68 -2.74 -11.19
CA ASP A 274 2.11 -3.08 -11.27
C ASP A 274 2.66 -3.70 -9.97
N VAL A 275 1.87 -4.58 -9.37
CA VAL A 275 2.24 -5.35 -8.17
C VAL A 275 2.48 -6.83 -8.47
N ARG A 276 3.18 -7.49 -7.54
CA ARG A 276 3.06 -8.94 -7.34
C ARG A 276 2.13 -9.16 -6.16
N LEU A 277 1.02 -9.84 -6.39
CA LEU A 277 0.00 -10.15 -5.39
C LEU A 277 0.35 -11.46 -4.67
N GLU A 278 0.17 -11.47 -3.35
CA GLU A 278 0.04 -12.71 -2.59
C GLU A 278 -1.46 -13.00 -2.43
N PRO A 279 -2.05 -13.97 -3.15
CA PRO A 279 -3.49 -14.28 -3.09
C PRO A 279 -4.01 -14.51 -1.66
N GLU A 280 -3.16 -15.10 -0.80
CA GLU A 280 -3.49 -15.32 0.60
C GLU A 280 -3.77 -14.00 1.35
N SER A 281 -3.18 -12.88 0.93
CA SER A 281 -3.48 -11.57 1.51
C SER A 281 -4.95 -11.18 1.35
N LEU A 282 -5.57 -11.50 0.20
CA LEU A 282 -7.00 -11.21 -0.03
C LEU A 282 -7.91 -12.13 0.80
N LEU A 283 -7.53 -13.40 0.95
CA LEU A 283 -8.26 -14.34 1.80
C LEU A 283 -8.20 -13.91 3.28
N ARG A 284 -7.03 -13.46 3.75
CA ARG A 284 -6.85 -12.89 5.10
C ARG A 284 -7.68 -11.62 5.30
N MET A 285 -7.76 -10.74 4.29
CA MET A 285 -8.62 -9.57 4.36
C MET A 285 -10.09 -9.97 4.50
N ALA A 286 -10.56 -10.91 3.67
CA ALA A 286 -11.94 -11.36 3.72
C ALA A 286 -12.30 -12.03 5.06
N SER A 287 -11.43 -12.91 5.57
CA SER A 287 -11.65 -13.58 6.85
C SER A 287 -11.61 -12.59 8.01
N PHE A 288 -10.73 -11.58 7.98
CA PHE A 288 -10.70 -10.51 8.96
C PHE A 288 -12.00 -9.69 8.97
N PHE A 289 -12.49 -9.27 7.79
CA PHE A 289 -13.74 -8.52 7.72
C PHE A 289 -14.94 -9.32 8.20
N ALA A 290 -14.93 -10.64 8.00
CA ALA A 290 -15.99 -11.53 8.46
C ALA A 290 -16.15 -11.51 9.99
N VAL A 291 -15.08 -11.21 10.74
CA VAL A 291 -15.09 -11.22 12.23
C VAL A 291 -14.83 -9.86 12.88
N SER A 292 -14.36 -8.85 12.15
CA SER A 292 -14.13 -7.49 12.67
C SER A 292 -15.40 -6.82 13.25
N GLU A 293 -15.28 -5.70 13.95
CA GLU A 293 -16.47 -4.95 14.42
C GLU A 293 -17.17 -4.19 13.26
N GLY A 294 -16.47 -4.04 12.13
CA GLY A 294 -16.99 -3.66 10.82
C GLY A 294 -16.70 -2.22 10.40
N GLN A 295 -15.95 -1.45 11.17
CA GLN A 295 -15.51 -0.10 10.78
C GLN A 295 -14.05 -0.09 10.35
N GLU A 296 -13.29 -1.10 10.74
CA GLU A 296 -11.86 -1.21 10.51
C GLU A 296 -11.53 -1.24 9.01
N CYS A 297 -10.53 -0.47 8.62
CA CYS A 297 -9.84 -0.62 7.35
C CYS A 297 -8.62 -1.52 7.54
N LEU A 298 -8.18 -2.19 6.48
CA LEU A 298 -6.93 -2.95 6.43
C LEU A 298 -5.93 -2.23 5.53
N GLY A 299 -4.79 -1.85 6.10
CA GLY A 299 -3.63 -1.36 5.36
C GLY A 299 -2.72 -2.54 5.00
N GLY A 300 -2.66 -2.88 3.72
CA GLY A 300 -1.72 -3.89 3.23
C GLY A 300 -0.31 -3.32 3.21
N GLN A 301 0.64 -4.08 3.76
CA GLN A 301 2.04 -3.69 3.80
C GLN A 301 2.67 -3.77 2.40
N MET A 302 3.54 -2.82 2.06
CA MET A 302 4.26 -2.82 0.80
C MET A 302 5.64 -3.47 0.96
N LEU A 303 5.85 -4.59 0.31
CA LEU A 303 7.15 -5.24 0.18
C LEU A 303 7.90 -4.66 -1.03
N ASP A 304 9.23 -4.62 -0.93
CA ASP A 304 10.10 -4.07 -1.97
C ASP A 304 10.21 -5.06 -3.14
N GLY A 305 9.71 -4.68 -4.33
CA GLY A 305 9.75 -5.53 -5.52
C GLY A 305 11.15 -5.90 -6.02
N ILE A 306 12.19 -5.16 -5.63
CA ILE A 306 13.59 -5.48 -5.96
C ILE A 306 14.25 -6.32 -4.87
N ARG A 307 14.01 -5.98 -3.61
CA ARG A 307 14.52 -6.71 -2.45
C ARG A 307 13.34 -7.42 -1.77
N PRO A 308 12.86 -8.55 -2.32
CA PRO A 308 11.56 -9.11 -1.98
C PRO A 308 11.40 -9.52 -0.51
N THR A 309 12.48 -9.66 0.26
CA THR A 309 12.42 -9.95 1.70
C THR A 309 12.38 -8.69 2.57
N THR A 310 12.37 -7.50 1.97
CA THR A 310 12.33 -6.21 2.66
C THR A 310 10.91 -5.67 2.69
N LEU A 311 10.40 -5.40 3.88
CA LEU A 311 9.24 -4.54 4.08
C LEU A 311 9.65 -3.11 3.75
N TYR A 312 9.10 -2.57 2.66
CA TYR A 312 9.35 -1.20 2.26
C TYR A 312 8.60 -0.25 3.20
N GLU A 313 7.29 -0.43 3.38
CA GLU A 313 6.45 0.46 4.19
C GLU A 313 5.19 -0.27 4.69
N GLY A 314 4.86 -0.10 5.97
CA GLY A 314 3.67 -0.70 6.59
C GLY A 314 2.45 0.23 6.72
N GLY A 315 2.54 1.44 6.17
CA GLY A 315 1.60 2.55 6.35
C GLY A 315 2.34 3.82 6.80
N ALA A 316 1.64 4.92 7.05
CA ALA A 316 2.30 6.17 7.41
C ALA A 316 1.50 7.09 8.35
N ILE A 317 2.24 7.96 9.04
CA ILE A 317 1.71 9.10 9.78
C ILE A 317 2.12 10.41 9.12
N VAL A 318 1.32 11.44 9.34
CA VAL A 318 1.59 12.81 8.88
C VAL A 318 2.02 13.65 10.06
N ARG A 319 3.20 14.26 9.96
CA ARG A 319 3.73 15.17 10.98
C ARG A 319 3.18 16.59 10.80
N ASP A 320 3.30 17.40 11.84
CA ASP A 320 2.85 18.81 11.83
C ASP A 320 3.41 19.66 10.69
N ASN A 321 4.59 19.31 10.17
CA ASN A 321 5.22 19.98 9.03
C ASN A 321 4.80 19.43 7.67
N TRP A 322 3.68 18.67 7.61
CA TRP A 322 3.14 17.98 6.44
C TRP A 322 4.03 16.85 5.91
N ALA A 323 5.13 16.52 6.60
CA ALA A 323 5.98 15.41 6.19
C ALA A 323 5.29 14.08 6.49
N VAL A 324 5.20 13.24 5.46
CA VAL A 324 4.83 11.84 5.61
C VAL A 324 6.00 11.08 6.24
N HIS A 325 5.70 10.34 7.31
CA HIS A 325 6.64 9.46 7.98
C HIS A 325 6.14 8.02 7.83
N ALA A 326 6.83 7.25 6.99
CA ALA A 326 6.58 5.84 6.80
C ALA A 326 6.81 5.05 8.10
N LEU A 327 5.86 4.21 8.46
CA LEU A 327 5.93 3.26 9.56
C LEU A 327 6.50 1.93 9.05
N SER A 328 7.21 1.21 9.93
CA SER A 328 7.82 -0.10 9.63
C SER A 328 8.61 -0.08 8.30
N HIS A 329 9.48 0.92 8.14
CA HIS A 329 10.13 1.22 6.87
C HIS A 329 11.50 0.53 6.73
N GLN A 330 11.76 -0.08 5.57
CA GLN A 330 13.06 -0.69 5.22
C GLN A 330 13.51 -1.80 6.18
N LEU A 331 12.60 -2.71 6.54
CA LEU A 331 12.87 -3.78 7.50
C LEU A 331 13.07 -5.13 6.79
N ASP A 332 14.12 -5.88 7.16
CA ASP A 332 14.35 -7.23 6.64
C ASP A 332 13.48 -8.25 7.38
N LEU A 333 12.46 -8.77 6.71
CA LEU A 333 11.45 -9.68 7.27
C LEU A 333 11.97 -11.09 7.58
N ARG A 334 13.22 -11.38 7.21
CA ARG A 334 13.89 -12.63 7.61
C ARG A 334 14.29 -12.63 9.09
N SER A 335 14.36 -11.46 9.71
CA SER A 335 14.70 -11.35 11.13
C SER A 335 13.49 -11.58 12.02
N ARG A 336 13.55 -12.58 12.90
CA ARG A 336 12.52 -12.81 13.92
C ARG A 336 12.33 -11.60 14.84
N ALA A 337 13.39 -10.86 15.16
CA ALA A 337 13.31 -9.64 15.95
C ALA A 337 12.55 -8.51 15.21
N VAL A 338 12.69 -8.44 13.89
CA VAL A 338 11.87 -7.52 13.06
C VAL A 338 10.40 -7.93 13.11
N LEU A 339 10.08 -9.22 12.97
CA LEU A 339 8.71 -9.72 13.07
C LEU A 339 8.09 -9.45 14.45
N ALA A 340 8.88 -9.58 15.52
CA ALA A 340 8.45 -9.22 16.88
C ALA A 340 8.10 -7.73 16.99
N GLY A 341 8.87 -6.85 16.33
CA GLY A 341 8.57 -5.42 16.25
C GLY A 341 7.26 -5.09 15.52
N LEU A 342 6.77 -5.96 14.63
CA LEU A 342 5.47 -5.80 13.96
C LEU A 342 4.28 -6.16 14.88
N LEU A 343 4.52 -6.72 16.07
CA LEU A 343 3.46 -6.94 17.05
C LEU A 343 2.99 -5.65 17.70
N GLU A 344 3.81 -4.60 17.69
CA GLU A 344 3.38 -3.29 18.16
C GLU A 344 2.41 -2.65 17.15
N VAL A 345 1.14 -2.54 17.56
CA VAL A 345 0.10 -1.89 16.77
C VAL A 345 0.32 -0.38 16.79
N GLN A 346 0.89 0.14 15.70
CA GLN A 346 1.12 1.56 15.51
C GLN A 346 -0.12 2.20 14.89
N ALA A 347 -0.62 3.28 15.50
CA ALA A 347 -1.67 4.09 14.89
C ALA A 347 -1.13 4.76 13.62
N MET A 348 -1.78 4.52 12.49
CA MET A 348 -1.47 5.18 11.23
C MET A 348 -2.51 6.23 10.88
N HIS A 349 -2.09 7.24 10.13
CA HIS A 349 -3.02 8.23 9.56
C HIS A 349 -3.58 7.76 8.23
N TYR A 350 -2.80 7.03 7.43
CA TYR A 350 -3.26 6.46 6.17
C TYR A 350 -2.38 5.28 5.72
N ASN A 351 -2.89 4.52 4.75
CA ASN A 351 -2.14 3.54 3.97
C ASN A 351 -2.28 3.91 2.50
N GLY A 352 -1.23 3.76 1.70
CA GLY A 352 -1.35 3.97 0.26
C GLY A 352 -2.22 2.91 -0.40
N TRP A 353 -2.77 3.25 -1.55
CA TRP A 353 -3.72 2.41 -2.27
C TRP A 353 -3.07 1.29 -3.11
N TRP A 354 -1.77 1.07 -2.95
CA TRP A 354 -1.10 -0.14 -3.45
C TRP A 354 -1.77 -1.42 -2.91
N CYS A 355 -2.30 -1.35 -1.68
CA CYS A 355 -3.08 -2.40 -1.04
C CYS A 355 -3.85 -1.80 0.15
N PHE A 356 -5.12 -1.42 -0.05
CA PHE A 356 -5.95 -0.84 1.02
C PHE A 356 -7.38 -1.35 0.93
N ALA A 357 -7.87 -1.99 1.99
CA ALA A 357 -9.21 -2.56 2.01
C ALA A 357 -10.09 -1.96 3.09
N PHE A 358 -11.38 -1.80 2.79
CA PHE A 358 -12.33 -1.12 3.67
C PHE A 358 -13.79 -1.54 3.40
N PRO A 359 -14.68 -1.43 4.40
CA PRO A 359 -16.12 -1.59 4.22
C PRO A 359 -16.69 -0.51 3.29
N LYS A 360 -17.44 -0.88 2.25
CA LYS A 360 -17.97 0.11 1.29
C LYS A 360 -18.94 1.11 1.93
N ARG A 361 -19.56 0.75 3.06
CA ARG A 361 -20.45 1.63 3.84
C ARG A 361 -19.77 2.91 4.31
N LEU A 362 -18.44 2.91 4.48
CA LEU A 362 -17.69 4.10 4.87
C LEU A 362 -17.83 5.23 3.84
N VAL A 363 -18.18 4.93 2.58
CA VAL A 363 -18.47 5.95 1.57
C VAL A 363 -19.75 6.72 1.90
N ALA A 364 -20.78 6.03 2.40
CA ALA A 364 -22.03 6.69 2.81
C ALA A 364 -21.79 7.57 4.05
N GLU A 365 -20.92 7.13 4.96
CA GLU A 365 -20.62 7.82 6.23
C GLU A 365 -19.66 9.01 6.05
N HIS A 366 -18.68 8.90 5.15
CA HIS A 366 -17.57 9.86 5.05
C HIS A 366 -17.38 10.47 3.65
N GLY A 367 -18.12 10.01 2.64
CA GLY A 367 -18.04 10.45 1.24
C GLY A 367 -17.12 9.59 0.37
N MET A 368 -16.92 9.99 -0.87
CA MET A 368 -15.90 9.44 -1.77
C MET A 368 -14.53 10.10 -1.48
N PRO A 369 -13.42 9.50 -1.94
CA PRO A 369 -12.13 10.19 -2.00
C PRO A 369 -12.18 11.46 -2.87
N LEU A 370 -11.16 12.31 -2.80
CA LEU A 370 -11.08 13.52 -3.62
C LEU A 370 -10.74 13.20 -5.09
N PRO A 371 -11.37 13.87 -6.09
CA PRO A 371 -11.05 13.69 -7.52
C PRO A 371 -9.79 14.47 -7.91
N CYS A 372 -8.64 14.15 -7.31
CA CYS A 372 -7.41 14.96 -7.43
C CYS A 372 -6.42 14.51 -8.52
N PHE A 373 -6.89 13.71 -9.49
CA PHE A 373 -6.12 13.02 -10.54
C PHE A 373 -5.11 11.99 -10.00
N ILE A 374 -4.11 12.40 -9.23
CA ILE A 374 -3.10 11.52 -8.63
C ILE A 374 -2.50 12.18 -7.39
N ARG A 375 -2.02 11.39 -6.43
CA ARG A 375 -1.33 11.81 -5.19
C ARG A 375 -2.21 12.64 -4.26
N GLY A 376 -2.37 12.19 -3.02
CA GLY A 376 -3.07 12.94 -1.99
C GLY A 376 -4.55 12.57 -1.84
N ASP A 377 -5.08 11.78 -2.77
CA ASP A 377 -6.34 11.06 -2.68
C ASP A 377 -6.33 10.03 -1.55
N ASP A 378 -5.29 9.20 -1.52
CA ASP A 378 -5.03 8.24 -0.44
C ASP A 378 -4.77 8.93 0.92
N LEU A 379 -3.96 9.97 0.90
CA LEU A 379 -3.60 10.76 2.08
C LEU A 379 -4.81 11.47 2.69
N GLU A 380 -5.58 12.19 1.88
CA GLU A 380 -6.74 12.92 2.37
C GLU A 380 -7.80 11.96 2.87
N TRP A 381 -8.04 10.85 2.15
CA TRP A 381 -9.07 9.91 2.55
C TRP A 381 -8.72 9.18 3.84
N GLY A 382 -7.46 8.74 3.97
CA GLY A 382 -6.97 8.16 5.21
C GLY A 382 -7.06 9.14 6.38
N LEU A 383 -6.62 10.39 6.21
CA LEU A 383 -6.76 11.42 7.26
C LEU A 383 -8.21 11.69 7.63
N ARG A 384 -9.12 11.72 6.65
CA ARG A 384 -10.55 11.91 6.87
C ARG A 384 -11.16 10.77 7.68
N LEU A 385 -10.77 9.53 7.41
CA LEU A 385 -11.17 8.36 8.19
C LEU A 385 -10.54 8.38 9.60
N HIS A 386 -9.25 8.71 9.70
CA HIS A 386 -8.54 8.84 10.98
C HIS A 386 -9.17 9.91 11.88
N ASP A 387 -9.46 11.10 11.35
CA ASP A 387 -10.13 12.18 12.07
C ASP A 387 -11.55 11.79 12.55
N ALA A 388 -12.19 10.85 11.85
CA ALA A 388 -13.48 10.29 12.23
C ALA A 388 -13.38 9.12 13.23
N GLY A 389 -12.16 8.73 13.63
CA GLY A 389 -11.93 7.63 14.56
C GLY A 389 -11.99 6.25 13.92
N VAL A 390 -12.01 6.15 12.59
CA VAL A 390 -12.02 4.88 11.85
C VAL A 390 -10.58 4.31 11.83
N PRO A 391 -10.33 3.14 12.45
CA PRO A 391 -8.98 2.60 12.52
C PRO A 391 -8.55 1.98 11.19
N THR A 392 -7.29 2.19 10.81
CA THR A 392 -6.63 1.40 9.76
C THR A 392 -5.63 0.44 10.41
N VAL A 393 -5.84 -0.86 10.21
CA VAL A 393 -5.07 -1.94 10.84
C VAL A 393 -3.96 -2.40 9.89
N PRO A 394 -2.67 -2.30 10.27
CA PRO A 394 -1.54 -2.80 9.49
C PRO A 394 -1.32 -4.31 9.72
N LEU A 395 -2.28 -5.15 9.32
CA LEU A 395 -2.25 -6.58 9.63
C LEU A 395 -1.01 -7.28 9.02
N PRO A 396 -0.03 -7.74 9.81
CA PRO A 396 1.15 -8.41 9.26
C PRO A 396 0.78 -9.69 8.53
N GLY A 397 1.47 -9.94 7.42
CA GLY A 397 1.17 -11.04 6.50
C GLY A 397 0.05 -10.73 5.49
N VAL A 398 -0.51 -9.52 5.51
CA VAL A 398 -1.29 -8.95 4.41
C VAL A 398 -0.40 -7.95 3.67
N SER A 399 -0.02 -8.29 2.43
CA SER A 399 0.93 -7.47 1.67
C SER A 399 0.95 -7.76 0.18
N ILE A 400 1.58 -6.85 -0.55
CA ILE A 400 1.94 -6.98 -1.97
C ILE A 400 3.41 -6.61 -2.16
N TRP A 401 4.02 -7.00 -3.27
CA TRP A 401 5.29 -6.41 -3.70
C TRP A 401 5.04 -5.36 -4.77
N HIS A 402 5.71 -4.23 -4.66
CA HIS A 402 5.54 -3.14 -5.61
C HIS A 402 6.87 -2.42 -5.84
N GLU A 403 6.97 -1.67 -6.93
CA GLU A 403 8.15 -0.87 -7.24
C GLU A 403 8.43 0.16 -6.12
N PRO A 404 9.60 0.09 -5.45
CA PRO A 404 9.90 0.98 -4.34
C PRO A 404 10.04 2.44 -4.78
N PHE A 405 9.59 3.38 -3.96
CA PHE A 405 9.52 4.80 -4.37
C PHE A 405 10.89 5.45 -4.63
N TYR A 406 11.99 4.89 -4.11
CA TYR A 406 13.33 5.40 -4.40
C TYR A 406 13.75 5.25 -5.88
N MET A 407 13.04 4.40 -6.64
CA MET A 407 13.26 4.27 -8.09
C MET A 407 12.53 5.34 -8.88
N LYS A 408 11.43 5.89 -8.34
CA LYS A 408 10.57 6.81 -9.05
C LYS A 408 11.22 8.21 -9.07
N ARG A 409 11.36 8.78 -10.26
CA ARG A 409 11.83 10.16 -10.44
C ARG A 409 10.64 11.11 -10.34
N ASN A 410 10.69 12.06 -9.42
CA ASN A 410 9.67 13.12 -9.36
C ASN A 410 9.84 14.06 -10.56
N GLY A 411 8.81 14.16 -11.39
CA GLY A 411 8.69 15.05 -12.54
C GLY A 411 7.48 15.97 -12.39
N TRP A 412 6.52 15.86 -13.31
CA TRP A 412 5.27 16.64 -13.28
C TRP A 412 4.42 16.36 -12.02
N GLN A 413 4.63 15.23 -11.34
CA GLN A 413 3.90 14.87 -10.11
C GLN A 413 4.06 15.92 -9.01
N ILE A 414 5.15 16.69 -9.01
CA ILE A 414 5.40 17.77 -8.03
C ILE A 414 4.27 18.80 -8.02
N TYR A 415 3.64 19.08 -9.17
CA TYR A 415 2.48 19.96 -9.23
C TYR A 415 1.31 19.40 -8.40
N TYR A 416 0.94 18.13 -8.64
CA TYR A 416 -0.14 17.46 -7.91
C TYR A 416 0.20 17.28 -6.44
N GLU A 417 1.41 16.85 -6.11
CA GLU A 417 1.90 16.74 -4.73
C GLU A 417 1.76 18.09 -3.99
N THR A 418 2.15 19.20 -4.62
CA THR A 418 2.04 20.54 -4.02
C THR A 418 0.59 20.97 -3.84
N ARG A 419 -0.20 20.93 -4.93
CA ARG A 419 -1.62 21.35 -4.90
C ARG A 419 -2.41 20.50 -3.91
N ASN A 420 -2.30 19.18 -4.01
CA ASN A 420 -3.10 18.24 -3.25
C ASN A 420 -2.66 18.20 -1.78
N THR A 421 -1.36 18.38 -1.45
CA THR A 421 -0.94 18.55 -0.04
C THR A 421 -1.53 19.81 0.58
N LEU A 422 -1.63 20.93 -0.16
CA LEU A 422 -2.30 22.14 0.33
C LEU A 422 -3.79 21.91 0.58
N ILE A 423 -4.47 21.15 -0.30
CA ILE A 423 -5.86 20.72 -0.09
C ILE A 423 -5.98 19.87 1.18
N CYS A 424 -5.17 18.82 1.30
CA CYS A 424 -5.14 17.95 2.48
C CYS A 424 -4.88 18.76 3.76
N ALA A 425 -3.95 19.72 3.71
CA ALA A 425 -3.60 20.54 4.85
C ALA A 425 -4.75 21.47 5.25
N ALA A 426 -5.42 22.13 4.29
CA ALA A 426 -6.59 22.95 4.56
C ALA A 426 -7.73 22.14 5.22
N LEU A 427 -7.91 20.89 4.81
CA LEU A 427 -8.96 20.02 5.34
C LEU A 427 -8.59 19.44 6.73
N HIS A 428 -7.39 18.86 6.88
CA HIS A 428 -7.05 17.95 7.99
C HIS A 428 -5.79 18.33 8.79
N MET A 429 -4.83 19.06 8.21
CA MET A 429 -3.52 19.30 8.87
C MET A 429 -3.37 20.72 9.42
N ASN A 430 -2.18 21.05 9.93
CA ASN A 430 -1.83 22.39 10.36
C ASN A 430 -1.74 23.36 9.16
N PHE A 431 -2.81 24.13 8.94
CA PHE A 431 -2.89 25.12 7.88
C PHE A 431 -2.86 26.57 8.37
N ALA A 432 -2.13 26.84 9.46
CA ALA A 432 -1.93 28.21 9.91
C ALA A 432 -1.21 29.04 8.83
N PRO A 433 -1.59 30.31 8.59
CA PRO A 433 -1.04 31.10 7.47
C PRO A 433 0.49 31.16 7.40
N ARG A 434 1.14 31.39 8.55
CA ARG A 434 2.62 31.40 8.66
C ARG A 434 3.22 30.04 8.34
N HIS A 435 2.60 28.97 8.84
CA HIS A 435 3.05 27.60 8.65
C HIS A 435 2.98 27.22 7.16
N ALA A 436 1.81 27.40 6.54
CA ALA A 436 1.59 27.07 5.13
C ALA A 436 2.55 27.83 4.21
N ALA A 437 2.72 29.14 4.44
CA ALA A 437 3.68 29.95 3.69
C ALA A 437 5.13 29.45 3.86
N THR A 438 5.51 29.01 5.07
CA THR A 438 6.86 28.51 5.35
C THR A 438 7.12 27.15 4.69
N GLN A 439 6.15 26.23 4.70
CA GLN A 439 6.31 24.92 4.04
C GLN A 439 6.50 25.09 2.53
N VAL A 440 5.62 25.86 1.88
CA VAL A 440 5.71 26.13 0.44
C VAL A 440 7.01 26.86 0.09
N LEU A 441 7.41 27.87 0.89
CA LEU A 441 8.67 28.58 0.66
C LEU A 441 9.87 27.65 0.79
N SER A 442 9.88 26.75 1.78
CA SER A 442 10.94 25.77 2.00
C SER A 442 11.07 24.80 0.81
N GLN A 443 9.95 24.27 0.33
CA GLN A 443 9.89 23.40 -0.84
C GLN A 443 10.39 24.13 -2.10
N LEU A 444 9.91 25.36 -2.34
CA LEU A 444 10.34 26.18 -3.46
C LEU A 444 11.85 26.45 -3.42
N MET A 445 12.40 26.81 -2.25
CA MET A 445 13.84 27.07 -2.10
C MET A 445 14.68 25.81 -2.36
N THR A 446 14.16 24.64 -1.98
CA THR A 446 14.83 23.36 -2.25
C THR A 446 15.04 23.16 -3.75
N TYR A 447 14.02 23.39 -4.58
CA TYR A 447 14.15 23.26 -6.03
C TYR A 447 14.95 24.39 -6.69
N LEU A 448 14.74 25.64 -6.28
CA LEU A 448 15.47 26.78 -6.84
C LEU A 448 16.98 26.69 -6.58
N LEU A 449 17.38 26.27 -5.37
CA LEU A 449 18.78 26.18 -4.96
C LEU A 449 19.47 24.88 -5.40
N THR A 450 18.71 23.91 -5.93
CA THR A 450 19.23 22.71 -6.61
C THR A 450 19.08 22.80 -8.14
N TYR A 451 18.73 23.98 -8.65
CA TYR A 451 18.63 24.32 -10.08
C TYR A 451 17.52 23.58 -10.85
N ARG A 452 16.57 22.99 -10.11
CA ARG A 452 15.40 22.28 -10.65
C ARG A 452 14.30 23.27 -10.97
N TYR A 453 14.52 24.11 -11.99
CA TYR A 453 13.62 25.23 -12.31
C TYR A 453 12.23 24.78 -12.79
N TYR A 454 12.13 23.67 -13.52
CA TYR A 454 10.83 23.09 -13.88
C TYR A 454 10.04 22.68 -12.62
N ALA A 455 10.69 21.99 -11.67
CA ALA A 455 10.07 21.65 -10.39
C ALA A 455 9.62 22.89 -9.59
N ALA A 456 10.44 23.95 -9.56
CA ALA A 456 10.06 25.21 -8.91
C ALA A 456 8.83 25.86 -9.60
N ALA A 457 8.76 25.83 -10.93
CA ALA A 457 7.60 26.32 -11.68
C ALA A 457 6.34 25.50 -11.39
N LEU A 458 6.46 24.16 -11.27
CA LEU A 458 5.36 23.28 -10.88
C LEU A 458 4.84 23.57 -9.46
N VAL A 459 5.72 23.86 -8.49
CA VAL A 459 5.31 24.28 -7.14
C VAL A 459 4.51 25.58 -7.21
N ILE A 460 5.00 26.57 -7.95
CA ILE A 460 4.29 27.86 -8.12
C ILE A 460 2.91 27.63 -8.73
N ARG A 461 2.84 26.86 -9.81
CA ARG A 461 1.59 26.52 -10.49
C ARG A 461 0.63 25.78 -9.56
N GLY A 462 1.11 24.83 -8.76
CA GLY A 462 0.31 24.09 -7.78
C GLY A 462 -0.29 24.99 -6.69
N VAL A 463 0.48 25.98 -6.22
CA VAL A 463 -0.01 27.00 -5.26
C VAL A 463 -1.04 27.90 -5.93
N GLU A 464 -0.78 28.39 -7.15
CA GLU A 464 -1.70 29.23 -7.90
C GLU A 464 -3.04 28.53 -8.15
N ASP A 465 -3.02 27.26 -8.54
CA ASP A 465 -4.24 26.48 -8.76
C ASP A 465 -4.97 26.15 -7.45
N PHE A 466 -4.25 25.90 -6.34
CA PHE A 466 -4.89 25.79 -5.02
C PHE A 466 -5.60 27.08 -4.58
N LEU A 467 -5.03 28.25 -4.89
CA LEU A 467 -5.61 29.55 -4.56
C LEU A 467 -6.92 29.84 -5.31
N ARG A 468 -7.22 29.11 -6.39
CA ARG A 468 -8.48 29.23 -7.14
C ARG A 468 -9.66 28.58 -6.41
N GLY A 469 -9.41 27.83 -5.33
CA GLY A 469 -10.44 27.19 -4.51
C GLY A 469 -10.94 25.86 -5.09
N PRO A 470 -11.98 25.27 -4.47
CA PRO A 470 -12.45 23.90 -4.74
C PRO A 470 -12.85 23.62 -6.18
N ALA A 471 -13.28 24.63 -6.93
CA ALA A 471 -13.68 24.50 -8.33
C ALA A 471 -12.55 23.98 -9.24
N ILE A 472 -11.28 24.06 -8.82
CA ILE A 472 -10.14 23.48 -9.53
C ILE A 472 -10.25 21.95 -9.70
N LEU A 473 -11.04 21.27 -8.85
CA LEU A 473 -11.29 19.84 -8.95
C LEU A 473 -12.42 19.48 -9.91
N ASP A 474 -13.19 20.47 -10.39
CA ASP A 474 -14.22 20.28 -11.41
C ASP A 474 -13.63 20.38 -12.84
N GLU A 475 -12.36 20.78 -12.99
CA GLU A 475 -11.68 20.95 -14.28
C GLU A 475 -11.32 19.62 -14.96
N ASP A 476 -11.28 19.64 -16.30
CA ASP A 476 -10.82 18.49 -17.08
C ASP A 476 -9.35 18.14 -16.75
N PRO A 477 -9.11 16.96 -16.13
CA PRO A 477 -7.75 16.57 -15.76
C PRO A 477 -6.84 16.37 -16.97
N ALA A 478 -7.37 16.03 -18.15
CA ALA A 478 -6.55 15.81 -19.35
C ALA A 478 -5.97 17.13 -19.85
N ALA A 479 -6.81 18.17 -19.99
CA ALA A 479 -6.38 19.52 -20.34
C ALA A 479 -5.38 20.09 -19.31
N LEU A 480 -5.66 19.91 -18.02
CA LEU A 480 -4.76 20.33 -16.96
C LEU A 480 -3.39 19.63 -17.07
N HIS A 481 -3.37 18.31 -17.25
CA HIS A 481 -2.14 17.55 -17.38
C HIS A 481 -1.33 17.96 -18.62
N ALA A 482 -1.99 18.19 -19.76
CA ALA A 482 -1.35 18.65 -20.98
C ALA A 482 -0.62 20.00 -20.78
N SER A 483 -1.23 20.92 -20.04
CA SER A 483 -0.63 22.23 -19.74
C SER A 483 0.68 22.14 -18.94
N LEU A 484 0.88 21.09 -18.14
CA LEU A 484 2.14 20.84 -17.43
C LEU A 484 3.27 20.46 -18.41
N GLY A 485 2.93 19.81 -19.52
CA GLY A 485 3.84 19.51 -20.62
C GLY A 485 4.36 20.79 -21.29
N GLU A 486 3.49 21.78 -21.49
CA GLU A 486 3.88 23.10 -22.03
C GLU A 486 4.81 23.84 -21.05
N LEU A 487 4.53 23.77 -19.75
CA LEU A 487 5.39 24.35 -18.72
C LEU A 487 6.80 23.74 -18.72
N ARG A 488 6.93 22.45 -19.05
CA ARG A 488 8.23 21.78 -19.20
C ARG A 488 9.04 22.37 -20.34
N LEU A 489 8.41 22.76 -21.44
CA LEU A 489 9.09 23.36 -22.60
C LEU A 489 9.69 24.73 -22.27
N LEU A 490 9.10 25.47 -21.33
CA LEU A 490 9.64 26.75 -20.83
C LEU A 490 10.86 26.58 -19.91
N HIS A 491 11.03 25.39 -19.35
CA HIS A 491 12.10 25.05 -18.41
C HIS A 491 12.80 23.75 -18.80
N PRO A 492 13.44 23.69 -19.99
CA PRO A 492 14.05 22.46 -20.47
C PRO A 492 15.18 22.01 -19.55
N GLU A 493 15.20 20.70 -19.28
CA GLU A 493 16.24 19.99 -18.55
C GLU A 493 17.14 19.27 -19.56
N GLY A 494 18.45 19.36 -19.39
CA GLY A 494 19.40 18.60 -20.21
C GLY A 494 19.59 17.18 -19.67
N SER A 495 20.27 16.34 -20.43
CA SER A 495 20.82 15.07 -19.96
C SER A 495 22.30 14.93 -20.31
N VAL A 496 22.95 13.96 -19.70
CA VAL A 496 24.32 13.57 -20.01
C VAL A 496 24.46 12.05 -19.88
N PRO A 497 25.20 11.38 -20.78
CA PRO A 497 25.46 9.96 -20.63
C PRO A 497 26.13 9.66 -19.29
N ARG A 498 25.61 8.65 -18.57
CA ARG A 498 26.02 8.26 -17.22
C ARG A 498 27.53 8.02 -17.11
N GLU A 499 28.12 7.39 -18.13
CA GLU A 499 29.54 7.07 -18.21
C GLU A 499 30.45 8.30 -18.40
N ARG A 500 29.89 9.43 -18.85
CA ARG A 500 30.64 10.68 -19.08
C ARG A 500 30.75 11.56 -17.85
N VAL A 501 30.10 11.19 -16.74
CA VAL A 501 30.17 11.94 -15.48
C VAL A 501 30.71 11.05 -14.37
N LEU A 502 31.93 11.38 -13.93
CA LEU A 502 32.56 10.71 -12.80
C LEU A 502 31.82 11.02 -11.50
N TRP A 503 31.82 10.03 -10.60
CA TRP A 503 31.27 10.19 -9.25
C TRP A 503 32.04 11.26 -8.48
N ASP A 504 31.33 12.24 -7.93
CA ASP A 504 31.95 13.29 -7.12
C ASP A 504 31.79 12.97 -5.62
N ALA A 505 32.86 12.51 -4.98
CA ALA A 505 32.90 12.24 -3.54
C ALA A 505 32.97 13.53 -2.68
N SER A 506 33.16 14.72 -3.27
CA SER A 506 33.45 15.97 -2.56
C SER A 506 32.21 16.78 -2.11
N LEU A 507 31.08 16.10 -1.87
CA LEU A 507 29.88 16.75 -1.35
C LEU A 507 30.16 17.41 0.01
N ALA A 508 29.66 18.63 0.19
CA ALA A 508 29.84 19.33 1.45
C ALA A 508 29.05 18.66 2.59
N GLU A 509 29.58 18.78 3.81
CA GLU A 509 28.96 18.23 5.01
C GLU A 509 27.62 18.90 5.34
N VAL A 510 26.75 18.13 6.00
CA VAL A 510 25.47 18.63 6.53
C VAL A 510 25.72 19.67 7.63
N PRO A 511 25.16 20.90 7.52
CA PRO A 511 25.31 21.91 8.57
C PRO A 511 24.72 21.44 9.91
N ARG A 512 25.58 21.17 10.91
CA ARG A 512 25.17 20.67 12.23
C ARG A 512 24.57 21.71 13.18
N SER A 513 24.46 22.98 12.78
CA SER A 513 23.89 24.04 13.62
C SER A 513 23.05 25.03 12.83
N ARG A 514 22.05 25.63 13.49
CA ARG A 514 21.16 26.64 12.88
C ARG A 514 21.92 27.82 12.29
N ARG A 515 22.99 28.28 12.97
CA ARG A 515 23.87 29.36 12.47
C ARG A 515 24.55 28.97 11.16
N ARG A 516 25.17 27.78 11.10
CA ARG A 516 25.84 27.30 9.88
C ARG A 516 24.84 27.09 8.74
N HIS A 517 23.66 26.57 9.04
CA HIS A 517 22.58 26.42 8.06
C HIS A 517 22.14 27.77 7.50
N GLY A 518 21.90 28.76 8.35
CA GLY A 518 21.56 30.13 7.94
C GLY A 518 22.65 30.79 7.09
N THR A 519 23.91 30.67 7.48
CA THR A 519 25.05 31.16 6.68
C THR A 519 25.12 30.50 5.32
N ALA A 520 24.91 29.18 5.24
CA ALA A 520 24.87 28.45 3.97
C ALA A 520 23.73 28.97 3.08
N LEU A 521 22.54 29.19 3.64
CA LEU A 521 21.38 29.70 2.90
C LEU A 521 21.66 31.09 2.33
N VAL A 522 22.19 32.01 3.14
CA VAL A 522 22.55 33.37 2.69
C VAL A 522 23.57 33.32 1.55
N LYS A 523 24.62 32.50 1.67
CA LYS A 523 25.62 32.32 0.60
C LYS A 523 25.00 31.74 -0.67
N ALA A 524 24.13 30.74 -0.56
CA ALA A 524 23.46 30.13 -1.70
C ALA A 524 22.52 31.12 -2.41
N LEU A 525 21.74 31.89 -1.65
CA LEU A 525 20.89 32.96 -2.18
C LEU A 525 21.71 34.03 -2.90
N TRP A 526 22.77 34.54 -2.26
CA TRP A 526 23.63 35.56 -2.86
C TRP A 526 24.28 35.06 -4.16
N ARG A 527 24.79 33.83 -4.17
CA ARG A 527 25.38 33.23 -5.38
C ARG A 527 24.37 33.14 -6.51
N ASN A 528 23.20 32.56 -6.25
CA ASN A 528 22.16 32.39 -7.26
C ASN A 528 21.56 33.71 -7.74
N TRP A 529 21.54 34.71 -6.87
CA TRP A 529 21.05 36.04 -7.21
C TRP A 529 22.08 36.86 -7.99
N SER A 530 23.35 36.87 -7.59
CA SER A 530 24.33 37.87 -8.04
C SER A 530 25.39 37.31 -8.98
N ALA A 531 25.93 36.12 -8.70
CA ALA A 531 27.08 35.58 -9.41
C ALA A 531 26.74 35.21 -10.88
N PRO A 532 27.61 35.52 -11.86
CA PRO A 532 27.42 35.09 -13.25
C PRO A 532 27.25 33.57 -13.34
N THR A 533 26.33 33.08 -14.17
CA THR A 533 26.19 31.64 -14.48
C THR A 533 27.41 31.15 -15.25
N GLY A 534 27.98 30.00 -14.90
CA GLY A 534 28.96 29.29 -15.73
C GLY A 534 28.26 28.36 -16.74
N PRO A 535 28.02 28.79 -18.00
CA PRO A 535 27.27 28.01 -18.98
C PRO A 535 27.97 26.68 -19.34
N GLU A 536 29.31 26.65 -19.31
CA GLU A 536 30.12 25.48 -19.63
C GLU A 536 30.52 24.64 -18.40
N ALA A 537 29.91 24.88 -17.24
CA ALA A 537 30.22 24.11 -16.05
C ALA A 537 29.96 22.61 -16.29
N ARG A 538 30.98 21.77 -16.06
CA ARG A 538 30.83 20.32 -16.11
C ARG A 538 29.91 19.86 -14.97
N PRO A 539 28.88 19.04 -15.25
CA PRO A 539 27.96 18.59 -14.21
C PRO A 539 28.67 17.66 -13.23
N ARG A 540 28.35 17.78 -11.94
CA ARG A 540 28.79 16.85 -10.89
C ARG A 540 27.73 15.80 -10.64
N ARG A 541 28.10 14.52 -10.60
CA ARG A 541 27.16 13.42 -10.34
C ARG A 541 26.78 13.36 -8.87
N VAL A 542 25.48 13.45 -8.56
CA VAL A 542 24.96 13.52 -7.18
C VAL A 542 23.79 12.56 -7.00
N PRO A 543 23.82 11.65 -6.02
CA PRO A 543 22.67 10.82 -5.63
C PRO A 543 21.41 11.64 -5.33
N VAL A 544 20.24 11.13 -5.70
CA VAL A 544 18.94 11.77 -5.35
C VAL A 544 18.87 12.14 -3.87
N ARG A 545 19.24 11.22 -2.98
CA ARG A 545 19.24 11.43 -1.51
C ARG A 545 20.17 12.56 -1.04
N ASP A 546 21.20 12.85 -1.83
CA ASP A 546 22.25 13.79 -1.49
C ASP A 546 22.12 15.12 -2.26
N LEU A 547 21.14 15.22 -3.18
CA LEU A 547 20.82 16.42 -3.94
C LEU A 547 20.13 17.46 -3.04
N ILE A 548 20.92 18.07 -2.17
CA ILE A 548 20.48 19.10 -1.23
C ILE A 548 21.37 20.33 -1.42
N TRP A 549 20.77 21.52 -1.47
CA TRP A 549 21.44 22.75 -1.88
C TRP A 549 22.71 23.10 -1.07
N TYR A 550 22.75 22.77 0.22
CA TYR A 550 23.94 23.02 1.06
C TYR A 550 25.06 21.98 0.86
N ARG A 551 24.79 20.85 0.20
CA ARG A 551 25.78 19.80 -0.11
C ARG A 551 26.48 20.01 -1.45
N ILE A 552 25.91 20.85 -2.30
CA ILE A 552 26.47 21.23 -3.62
C ILE A 552 26.93 22.70 -3.67
N PRO A 553 27.53 23.27 -2.60
CA PRO A 553 27.86 24.69 -2.59
C PRO A 553 28.88 24.99 -3.71
N GLY A 554 28.63 26.05 -4.47
CA GLY A 554 29.55 26.48 -5.53
C GLY A 554 29.46 25.71 -6.85
N SER A 555 28.62 24.68 -6.94
CA SER A 555 28.39 23.96 -8.20
C SER A 555 27.50 24.78 -9.14
N ASP A 556 27.77 24.77 -10.45
CA ASP A 556 26.92 25.43 -11.46
C ASP A 556 26.13 24.44 -12.33
N ALA A 557 26.48 23.16 -12.27
CA ALA A 557 25.77 22.07 -12.91
C ALA A 557 25.86 20.79 -12.08
N VAL A 558 24.76 20.06 -11.98
CA VAL A 558 24.67 18.76 -11.29
C VAL A 558 23.94 17.76 -12.18
N ALA A 559 24.47 16.54 -12.26
CA ALA A 559 23.82 15.39 -12.88
C ALA A 559 23.20 14.53 -11.77
N LEU A 560 21.89 14.32 -11.83
CA LEU A 560 21.18 13.53 -10.84
C LEU A 560 21.43 12.04 -11.10
N GLU A 561 22.02 11.36 -10.13
CA GLU A 561 22.16 9.92 -10.19
C GLU A 561 20.83 9.23 -9.90
N THR A 562 20.31 8.52 -10.89
CA THR A 562 19.12 7.68 -10.80
C THR A 562 19.51 6.20 -10.88
N TYR A 563 18.58 5.30 -10.55
CA TYR A 563 18.90 3.86 -10.55
C TYR A 563 19.19 3.31 -11.96
N TRP A 564 18.36 3.63 -12.96
CA TRP A 564 18.37 2.93 -14.27
C TRP A 564 18.72 3.82 -15.47
N ASP A 565 18.62 5.14 -15.37
CA ASP A 565 18.75 6.00 -16.55
C ASP A 565 20.18 5.99 -17.11
N ARG A 566 20.30 5.62 -18.39
CA ARG A 566 21.56 5.75 -19.15
C ARG A 566 21.95 7.21 -19.33
N GLU A 567 20.95 8.08 -19.44
CA GLU A 567 21.08 9.53 -19.59
C GLU A 567 20.67 10.20 -18.28
N LEU A 568 21.65 10.69 -17.51
CA LEU A 568 21.40 11.34 -16.23
C LEU A 568 20.83 12.75 -16.44
N PRO A 569 19.75 13.13 -15.73
CA PRO A 569 19.20 14.49 -15.80
C PRO A 569 20.21 15.52 -15.29
N VAL A 570 20.39 16.62 -16.02
CA VAL A 570 21.32 17.70 -15.67
C VAL A 570 20.57 18.97 -15.30
N PHE A 571 20.81 19.46 -14.09
CA PHE A 571 20.30 20.73 -13.60
C PHE A 571 21.41 21.77 -13.56
N ARG A 572 21.18 22.92 -14.22
CA ARG A 572 22.17 23.98 -14.39
C ARG A 572 21.69 25.27 -13.74
N ARG A 573 22.57 25.94 -13.02
CA ARG A 573 22.28 27.23 -12.41
C ARG A 573 22.04 28.28 -13.48
N ASP A 574 20.92 28.97 -13.41
CA ASP A 574 20.56 30.07 -14.29
C ASP A 574 20.07 31.25 -13.44
N ARG A 575 20.86 32.32 -13.41
CA ARG A 575 20.58 33.51 -12.61
C ARG A 575 19.27 34.20 -13.03
N ALA A 576 18.95 34.23 -14.32
CA ALA A 576 17.74 34.87 -14.82
C ALA A 576 16.50 34.06 -14.41
N ARG A 577 16.52 32.75 -14.66
CA ARG A 577 15.44 31.83 -14.24
C ARG A 577 15.24 31.84 -12.73
N PHE A 578 16.33 31.79 -11.95
CA PHE A 578 16.26 31.87 -10.49
C PHE A 578 15.55 33.14 -10.02
N ARG A 579 15.93 34.31 -10.52
CA ARG A 579 15.31 35.60 -10.14
C ARG A 579 13.84 35.66 -10.52
N THR A 580 13.49 35.23 -11.73
CA THR A 580 12.10 35.23 -12.22
C THR A 580 11.22 34.33 -11.38
N LEU A 581 11.63 33.08 -11.18
CA LEU A 581 10.86 32.10 -10.41
C LEU A 581 10.81 32.44 -8.91
N LEU A 582 11.90 32.97 -8.33
CA LEU A 582 11.88 33.43 -6.93
C LEU A 582 10.86 34.55 -6.74
N ARG A 583 10.81 35.55 -7.63
CA ARG A 583 9.82 36.63 -7.55
C ARG A 583 8.40 36.12 -7.74
N ALA A 584 8.16 35.22 -8.70
CA ALA A 584 6.85 34.61 -8.90
C ALA A 584 6.41 33.80 -7.67
N GLY A 585 7.29 32.94 -7.15
CA GLY A 585 6.99 32.14 -5.97
C GLY A 585 6.80 32.95 -4.70
N LEU A 586 7.55 34.04 -4.48
CA LEU A 586 7.29 34.94 -3.34
C LEU A 586 5.92 35.63 -3.45
N ARG A 587 5.44 35.95 -4.66
CA ARG A 587 4.07 36.46 -4.86
C ARG A 587 3.03 35.39 -4.52
N ALA A 588 3.21 34.16 -4.99
CA ALA A 588 2.32 33.04 -4.69
C ALA A 588 2.29 32.71 -3.19
N VAL A 589 3.44 32.64 -2.52
CA VAL A 589 3.55 32.43 -1.06
C VAL A 589 2.85 33.56 -0.28
N ARG A 590 3.00 34.81 -0.72
CA ARG A 590 2.30 35.96 -0.08
C ARG A 590 0.79 35.89 -0.29
N ALA A 591 0.33 35.46 -1.47
CA ALA A 591 -1.09 35.25 -1.74
C ALA A 591 -1.65 34.13 -0.84
N LEU A 592 -0.94 33.00 -0.73
CA LEU A 592 -1.28 31.90 0.18
C LEU A 592 -1.37 32.37 1.63
N TYR A 593 -0.37 33.10 2.12
CA TYR A 593 -0.39 33.64 3.48
C TYR A 593 -1.65 34.47 3.77
N ARG A 594 -2.08 35.29 2.82
CA ARG A 594 -3.26 36.17 2.98
C ARG A 594 -4.57 35.40 2.89
N ALA A 595 -4.67 34.46 1.96
CA ALA A 595 -5.90 33.73 1.64
C ALA A 595 -6.13 32.50 2.53
N ALA A 596 -5.11 31.98 3.22
CA ALA A 596 -5.16 30.71 3.95
C ALA A 596 -6.37 30.54 4.90
N PRO A 597 -6.77 31.54 5.74
CA PRO A 597 -7.94 31.38 6.60
C PRO A 597 -9.25 31.21 5.82
N GLY A 598 -9.43 32.00 4.76
CA GLY A 598 -10.62 31.95 3.91
C GLY A 598 -10.68 30.66 3.10
N LEU A 599 -9.57 30.26 2.49
CA LEU A 599 -9.45 29.01 1.73
C LEU A 599 -9.73 27.79 2.61
N ARG A 600 -9.23 27.77 3.85
CA ARG A 600 -9.55 26.68 4.79
C ARG A 600 -11.05 26.53 5.02
N ALA A 601 -11.75 27.65 5.25
CA ALA A 601 -13.19 27.63 5.45
C ALA A 601 -13.94 27.20 4.18
N GLU A 602 -13.50 27.68 3.02
CA GLU A 602 -14.07 27.35 1.72
C GLU A 602 -13.92 25.86 1.37
N TRP A 603 -12.70 25.30 1.46
CA TRP A 603 -12.45 23.89 1.21
C TRP A 603 -13.27 22.98 2.11
N ARG A 604 -13.38 23.31 3.41
CA ARG A 604 -14.19 22.54 4.36
C ARG A 604 -15.68 22.62 4.07
N ARG A 605 -16.17 23.77 3.60
CA ARG A 605 -17.58 23.98 3.22
C ARG A 605 -17.93 23.19 1.96
N GLU A 606 -17.05 23.18 0.96
CA GLU A 606 -17.30 22.49 -0.31
C GLU A 606 -17.03 20.98 -0.24
N ARG A 607 -16.29 20.49 0.76
CA ARG A 607 -15.94 19.07 0.91
C ARG A 607 -17.15 18.13 0.68
N PRO A 608 -18.31 18.29 1.34
CA PRO A 608 -19.44 17.38 1.15
C PRO A 608 -19.92 17.29 -0.32
N ARG A 609 -19.81 18.37 -1.10
CA ARG A 609 -20.17 18.39 -2.52
C ARG A 609 -19.16 17.59 -3.33
N ILE A 610 -17.88 17.95 -3.26
CA ILE A 610 -16.79 17.36 -4.07
C ILE A 610 -16.50 15.89 -3.71
N THR A 611 -16.93 15.45 -2.53
CA THR A 611 -16.83 14.03 -2.11
C THR A 611 -18.16 13.30 -2.26
N SER A 612 -19.20 13.89 -2.85
CA SER A 612 -20.48 13.20 -3.02
C SER A 612 -20.42 12.20 -4.19
N VAL A 613 -21.20 11.13 -4.08
CA VAL A 613 -21.40 10.17 -5.19
C VAL A 613 -21.99 10.87 -6.42
N ALA A 614 -22.90 11.85 -6.22
CA ALA A 614 -23.51 12.62 -7.30
C ALA A 614 -22.46 13.44 -8.07
N HIS A 615 -21.56 14.13 -7.36
CA HIS A 615 -20.47 14.87 -7.99
C HIS A 615 -19.52 13.94 -8.75
N TRP A 616 -19.12 12.81 -8.15
CA TRP A 616 -18.25 11.83 -8.82
C TRP A 616 -18.86 11.25 -10.09
N ARG A 617 -20.15 10.95 -10.08
CA ARG A 617 -20.87 10.51 -11.28
C ARG A 617 -20.83 11.58 -12.37
N ALA A 618 -21.14 12.83 -12.03
CA ALA A 618 -21.08 13.94 -12.98
C ALA A 618 -19.66 14.17 -13.53
N TYR A 619 -18.65 14.16 -12.66
CA TYR A 619 -17.23 14.33 -13.01
C TYR A 619 -16.74 13.26 -14.01
N LEU A 620 -17.22 12.01 -13.85
CA LEU A 620 -16.89 10.90 -14.75
C LEU A 620 -17.85 10.76 -15.95
N GLY A 621 -18.82 11.67 -16.12
CA GLY A 621 -19.81 11.61 -17.20
C GLY A 621 -20.81 10.46 -17.09
N LEU A 622 -21.08 9.97 -15.87
CA LEU A 622 -22.00 8.87 -15.58
C LEU A 622 -23.42 9.39 -15.28
N PRO A 623 -24.47 8.59 -15.58
CA PRO A 623 -25.83 8.97 -15.23
C PRO A 623 -26.03 9.07 -13.70
N PRO A 624 -26.94 9.96 -13.24
CA PRO A 624 -27.30 10.04 -11.84
C PRO A 624 -27.94 8.73 -11.37
N ARG A 625 -27.74 8.38 -10.09
CA ARG A 625 -28.42 7.23 -9.48
C ARG A 625 -29.87 7.64 -9.20
N GLY A 626 -30.82 6.86 -9.72
CA GLY A 626 -32.26 7.04 -9.48
C GLY A 626 -32.67 6.76 -8.05
#